data_AF-A0A6L9Z803-F1
#
_entry.id   AF-A0A6L9Z803-F1
#
_cell.length_a   1.000
_cell.length_b   1.000
_cell.length_c   1.000
_cell.angle_alpha   90.00
_cell.angle_beta   90.00
_cell.angle_gamma   90.00
#
_symmetry.space_group_name_H-M   'P 1'
#
loop_
_entity.id
_entity.type
_entity.pdbx_description
1 polymer ?
#
loop_
_entity_poly.entity_id
_entity_poly.type
_entity_poly.pdbx_seq_one_letter_code
_entity_poly.pdbx_strand_id
1 'polypeptide(L)' 'MTSTPSIKDNNRVSLTDIDMPPTLLLGPGPSNAHPSILTALGLPPVGHLDPRFIALMNEVQTLLRYAWQT' A
#
# COMPACT_ATOMS: atom_id res chain seq x y z
N MET A 1 23.59 -36.89 10.46
CA MET A 1 24.25 -35.59 10.32
C MET A 1 23.96 -35.08 8.92
N THR A 2 22.93 -34.26 8.76
CA THR A 2 22.53 -33.70 7.46
C THR A 2 23.34 -32.43 7.20
N SER A 3 24.13 -32.42 6.13
CA SER A 3 24.89 -31.25 5.70
C SER A 3 23.93 -30.17 5.21
N THR A 4 24.01 -28.98 5.80
CA THR A 4 23.30 -27.80 5.30
C THR A 4 23.82 -27.47 3.90
N PRO A 5 22.94 -27.28 2.90
CA PRO A 5 23.38 -26.88 1.55
C PRO A 5 24.06 -25.51 1.59
N SER A 6 25.15 -25.37 0.84
CA SER A 6 25.88 -24.10 0.69
C SER A 6 25.06 -23.09 -0.12
N ILE A 7 24.92 -21.87 0.40
CA ILE A 7 24.22 -20.76 -0.27
C ILE A 7 25.06 -20.31 -1.47
N LYS A 8 24.43 -20.21 -2.65
CA LYS A 8 25.07 -19.69 -3.87
C LYS A 8 24.59 -18.27 -4.12
N ASP A 9 25.50 -17.31 -4.07
CA ASP A 9 25.20 -15.87 -4.21
C ASP A 9 25.13 -15.37 -5.67
N ASN A 10 25.06 -16.26 -6.66
CA ASN A 10 25.16 -15.92 -8.09
C ASN A 10 24.16 -14.87 -8.58
N ASN A 11 23.03 -14.69 -7.88
CA ASN A 11 21.99 -13.71 -8.22
C ASN A 11 21.81 -12.63 -7.15
N ARG A 12 22.78 -12.46 -6.24
CA ARG A 12 22.68 -11.48 -5.15
C ARG A 12 22.95 -10.07 -5.69
N VAL A 13 21.95 -9.20 -5.63
CA VAL A 13 22.05 -7.79 -6.03
C VAL A 13 22.21 -6.91 -4.80
N SER A 14 23.08 -5.90 -4.87
CA SER A 14 23.14 -4.85 -3.85
C SER A 14 22.05 -3.83 -4.12
N LEU A 15 21.07 -3.74 -3.21
CA LEU A 15 19.92 -2.85 -3.36
C LEU A 15 20.18 -1.53 -2.63
N THR A 16 19.74 -0.43 -3.24
CA THR A 16 19.60 0.89 -2.61
C THR A 16 18.12 1.15 -2.32
N ASP A 17 17.83 2.21 -1.57
CA ASP A 17 16.45 2.65 -1.37
C ASP A 17 15.79 3.02 -2.71
N ILE A 18 14.46 2.86 -2.75
CA ILE A 18 13.65 3.20 -3.92
C ILE A 18 13.57 4.72 -4.03
N ASP A 19 14.12 5.27 -5.10
CA ASP A 19 14.00 6.67 -5.48
C ASP A 19 13.37 6.75 -6.88
N MET A 20 12.18 7.36 -6.97
CA MET A 20 11.43 7.48 -8.21
C MET A 20 11.13 8.95 -8.48
N PRO A 21 11.44 9.47 -9.68
CA PRO A 21 11.21 10.87 -9.98
C PRO A 21 9.71 11.21 -9.99
N PRO A 22 9.32 12.43 -9.57
CA PRO A 22 7.94 12.87 -9.64
C PRO A 22 7.48 12.89 -11.10
N THR A 23 6.34 12.26 -11.38
CA THR A 23 5.75 12.18 -12.72
C THR A 23 4.34 12.74 -12.71
N LEU A 24 4.02 13.61 -13.66
CA LEU A 24 2.67 14.14 -13.86
C LEU A 24 1.87 13.18 -14.75
N LEU A 25 0.84 12.53 -14.19
CA LEU A 25 0.07 11.48 -14.83
C LEU A 25 -1.26 12.02 -15.39
N LEU A 26 -1.26 12.40 -16.67
CA LEU A 26 -2.44 12.90 -17.40
C LEU A 26 -2.97 11.91 -18.47
N GLY A 27 -2.58 10.63 -18.36
CA GLY A 27 -3.07 9.56 -19.23
C GLY A 27 -4.44 9.02 -18.79
N PRO A 28 -4.93 7.93 -19.43
CA PRO A 28 -6.22 7.32 -19.10
C PRO A 28 -6.27 6.68 -17.70
N GLY A 29 -5.12 6.48 -17.07
CA GLY A 29 -4.98 5.89 -15.74
C GLY A 29 -3.69 5.08 -15.63
N PRO A 30 -3.09 4.97 -14.42
CA PRO A 30 -3.52 5.55 -13.14
C PRO A 30 -3.28 7.07 -13.07
N SER A 31 -3.83 7.71 -12.04
CA SER A 31 -3.65 9.15 -11.76
C SER A 31 -2.74 9.35 -10.54
N ASN A 32 -2.18 10.56 -10.39
CA ASN A 32 -1.46 10.92 -9.17
C ASN A 32 -2.41 10.89 -7.96
N ALA A 33 -2.07 10.13 -6.91
CA ALA A 33 -2.83 10.13 -5.66
C ALA A 33 -2.66 11.44 -4.90
N HIS A 34 -3.70 11.88 -4.19
CA HIS A 34 -3.62 13.05 -3.32
C HIS A 34 -2.63 12.79 -2.15
N PRO A 35 -1.79 13.78 -1.74
CA PRO A 35 -0.77 13.58 -0.72
C PRO A 35 -1.29 12.97 0.59
N SER A 36 -2.49 13.36 1.05
CA SER A 36 -3.07 12.80 2.28
C SER A 36 -3.36 11.29 2.19
N ILE A 37 -3.65 10.77 0.99
CA ILE A 37 -3.89 9.33 0.77
C ILE A 37 -2.57 8.58 0.89
N LEU A 38 -1.49 9.10 0.31
CA LEU A 38 -0.15 8.52 0.41
C LEU A 38 0.33 8.47 1.86
N THR A 39 0.10 9.56 2.62
CA THR A 39 0.39 9.58 4.06
C THR A 39 -0.42 8.54 4.83
N ALA A 40 -1.72 8.40 4.54
CA ALA A 40 -2.58 7.43 5.20
C ALA A 40 -2.17 5.97 4.92
N LEU A 41 -1.69 5.67 3.71
CA LEU A 41 -1.20 4.33 3.34
C LEU A 41 0.06 3.91 4.11
N GLY A 42 0.85 4.86 4.60
CA GLY A 42 2.04 4.59 5.40
C GLY A 42 1.77 4.32 6.89
N LEU A 43 0.51 4.40 7.35
CA LEU A 43 0.16 4.19 8.75
C LEU A 43 0.28 2.70 9.15
N PRO A 44 0.64 2.40 10.41
CA PRO A 44 0.69 1.02 10.88
C PRO A 44 -0.65 0.30 10.71
N PRO A 45 -0.66 -0.97 10.26
CA PRO A 45 -1.88 -1.72 10.09
C PRO A 45 -2.50 -2.06 11.46
N VAL A 46 -3.82 -2.27 11.44
CA VAL A 46 -4.61 -2.76 12.58
C VAL A 46 -5.25 -4.09 12.24
N GLY A 47 -5.68 -4.85 13.25
CA GLY A 47 -6.36 -6.13 13.04
C GLY A 47 -7.68 -5.94 12.28
N HIS A 48 -8.02 -6.87 11.38
CA HIS A 48 -9.23 -6.78 10.56
C HIS A 48 -10.55 -6.85 11.34
N LEU A 49 -10.52 -7.31 12.60
CA LEU A 49 -11.66 -7.30 13.54
C LEU A 49 -11.48 -6.28 14.68
N ASP A 50 -10.50 -5.37 14.60
CA ASP A 50 -10.36 -4.28 15.56
C ASP A 50 -11.61 -3.38 15.48
N PRO A 51 -12.26 -3.03 16.61
CA PRO A 51 -13.45 -2.16 16.61
C PRO A 51 -13.25 -0.84 15.85
N ARG A 52 -12.04 -0.26 15.87
CA ARG A 52 -11.71 0.97 15.13
C ARG A 52 -11.69 0.75 13.62
N PHE A 53 -11.18 -0.40 13.18
CA PHE A 53 -11.19 -0.75 11.76
C PHE A 53 -12.62 -0.97 11.26
N ILE A 54 -13.46 -1.66 12.04
CA ILE A 54 -14.88 -1.87 11.72
C ILE A 54 -15.62 -0.52 11.64
N ALA A 55 -15.36 0.40 12.57
CA ALA A 55 -15.93 1.75 12.52
C ALA A 55 -15.54 2.49 11.22
N LEU A 56 -14.25 2.44 10.84
CA LEU A 56 -13.76 3.03 9.59
C LEU A 56 -14.40 2.38 8.35
N MET A 57 -14.63 1.06 8.35
CA MET A 57 -15.35 0.39 7.27
C MET A 57 -16.81 0.85 7.15
N ASN A 58 -17.49 1.10 8.27
CA ASN A 58 -18.84 1.66 8.27
C ASN A 58 -18.88 3.09 7.71
N GLU A 59 -17.87 3.90 8.02
CA GLU A 59 -17.69 5.24 7.43
C GLU A 59 -17.48 5.15 5.91
N VAL A 60 -16.59 4.28 5.44
CA VAL A 60 -16.33 4.05 4.00
C VAL A 60 -17.61 3.66 3.27
N GLN A 61 -18.41 2.74 3.80
CA GLN A 61 -19.69 2.38 3.20
C GLN A 61 -20.65 3.58 3.07
N THR A 62 -20.68 4.45 4.08
CA THR A 62 -21.52 5.66 4.06
C THR A 62 -21.03 6.67 3.03
N LEU A 63 -19.72 6.86 2.93
CA LEU A 63 -19.10 7.73 1.93
C LEU A 63 -19.30 7.19 0.51
N LEU A 64 -19.26 5.88 0.32
CA LEU A 64 -19.52 5.25 -0.99
C LEU A 64 -20.98 5.44 -1.41
N ARG A 65 -21.94 5.24 -0.50
CA ARG A 65 -23.36 5.56 -0.74
C ARG A 65 -23.55 7.02 -1.15
N TYR A 66 -22.89 7.95 -0.43
CA TYR A 66 -22.88 9.35 -0.81
C TYR A 66 -22.27 9.59 -2.20
N ALA A 67 -21.10 9.02 -2.50
CA ALA A 67 -20.44 9.21 -3.79
C ALA A 67 -21.27 8.63 -4.96
N TRP A 68 -21.95 7.50 -4.74
CA TRP A 68 -22.85 6.89 -5.72
C TRP A 68 -24.24 7.54 -5.79
N GLN A 69 -24.62 8.37 -4.82
CA GLN A 69 -25.96 8.92 -4.66
C GLN A 69 -27.05 7.84 -4.53
N THR A 70 -26.77 6.82 -3.70
CA THR A 70 -27.69 5.70 -3.37
C THR A 70 -27.89 5.60 -1.86
#